data_AF-A0A1S1LLF9-F1
#
_entry.id   AF-A0A1S1LLF9-F1
#
_cell.length_a   1.000
_cell.length_b   1.000
_cell.length_c   1.000
_cell.angle_alpha   90.00
_cell.angle_beta   90.00
_cell.angle_gamma   90.00
#
_symmetry.space_group_name_H-M   'P 1'
#
loop_
_entity.id
_entity.type
_entity.pdbx_description
1 polymer ?
#
loop_
_entity_poly.entity_id
_entity_poly.type
_entity_poly.pdbx_seq_one_letter_code
_entity_poly.pdbx_strand_id
1 'polypeptide(L)' 'MNISEFRKHVATWRALPAEIKAQRRRERTVDEVVGSMSMEREPVSAAWERRARARQNSRSAM' A
#
# COMPACT_ATOMS: atom_id res chain seq x y z
N MET A 1 18.98 -1.87 7.65
CA MET A 1 19.14 -0.76 6.70
C MET A 1 19.85 0.38 7.39
N ASN A 2 20.99 0.82 6.87
CA ASN A 2 21.74 1.94 7.42
C ASN A 2 21.17 3.29 6.90
N ILE A 3 21.62 4.41 7.48
CA ILE A 3 21.08 5.74 7.14
C ILE A 3 21.34 6.15 5.68
N SER A 4 22.43 5.67 5.07
CA SER A 4 22.77 5.95 3.67
C SER A 4 21.81 5.23 2.71
N GLU A 5 21.56 3.95 2.98
CA GLU A 5 20.58 3.14 2.24
C GLU A 5 19.18 3.72 2.35
N PHE A 6 18.76 4.12 3.56
CA PHE A 6 17.47 4.78 3.77
C PHE A 6 17.36 6.07 2.97
N ARG A 7 18.38 6.93 3.00
CA ARG A 7 18.42 8.17 2.23
C ARG A 7 18.34 7.90 0.72
N LYS A 8 19.03 6.87 0.23
CA LYS A 8 18.96 6.44 -1.17
C LYS A 8 17.54 6.02 -1.54
N HIS A 9 16.88 5.19 -0.73
CA HIS A 9 15.49 4.79 -0.96
C HIS A 9 14.53 5.97 -0.96
N VAL A 10 14.68 6.92 -0.03
CA VAL A 10 13.86 8.14 0.01
C VAL A 10 14.10 9.01 -1.22
N ALA A 11 15.34 9.18 -1.66
CA ALA A 11 15.66 9.93 -2.87
C ALA A 11 15.05 9.28 -4.12
N THR A 12 15.20 7.96 -4.27
CA THR A 12 14.57 7.19 -5.36
C THR A 12 13.05 7.32 -5.33
N TRP A 13 12.43 7.21 -4.16
CA TRP A 13 10.99 7.40 -4.01
C TRP A 13 10.55 8.81 -4.42
N ARG A 14 11.28 9.85 -3.99
CA ARG A 14 10.96 11.25 -4.31
C ARG A 14 11.09 11.55 -5.79
N ALA A 15 11.99 10.88 -6.50
CA ALA A 15 12.17 11.02 -7.94
C ALA A 15 11.05 10.39 -8.79
N LEU A 16 10.20 9.52 -8.20
CA LEU A 16 9.10 8.90 -8.95
C LEU A 16 8.02 9.93 -9.39
N PRO A 17 7.39 9.73 -10.56
CA PRO A 17 6.22 10.52 -10.97
C PRO A 17 5.08 10.46 -9.95
N ALA A 18 4.25 11.50 -9.93
CA ALA A 18 3.13 11.59 -9.00
C ALA A 18 2.12 10.45 -9.20
N GLU A 19 1.93 10.02 -10.44
CA GLU A 19 1.04 8.95 -10.87
C GLU A 19 1.51 7.62 -10.31
N ILE A 20 2.82 7.34 -10.38
CA ILE A 20 3.41 6.13 -9.82
C ILE A 20 3.33 6.12 -8.29
N LYS A 21 3.55 7.27 -7.65
CA LYS A 21 3.38 7.39 -6.19
C LYS A 21 1.93 7.19 -5.78
N ALA A 22 0.98 7.75 -6.52
CA ALA A 22 -0.45 7.58 -6.29
C ALA A 22 -0.86 6.12 -6.48
N GLN A 23 -0.36 5.47 -7.53
CA GLN A 23 -0.61 4.06 -7.81
C GLN A 23 -0.09 3.15 -6.68
N ARG A 24 1.17 3.33 -6.28
CA ARG A 24 1.76 2.57 -5.16
C ARG A 24 1.06 2.83 -3.83
N ARG A 25 0.60 4.07 -3.57
CA ARG A 25 -0.21 4.38 -2.38
C ARG A 25 -1.56 3.67 -2.43
N ARG A 26 -2.20 3.69 -3.60
CA ARG A 26 -3.47 2.98 -3.81
C ARG A 26 -3.28 1.51 -3.52
N GLU A 27 -2.23 0.86 -4.04
CA GLU A 27 -1.90 -0.56 -3.81
C GLU A 27 -1.70 -0.91 -2.32
N ARG A 28 -1.16 0.02 -1.53
CA ARG A 28 -0.92 -0.21 -0.10
C ARG A 28 -2.15 -0.05 0.80
N THR A 29 -3.22 0.58 0.31
CA THR A 29 -4.38 0.93 1.14
C THR A 29 -5.03 -0.29 1.82
N VAL A 30 -5.17 -1.41 1.11
CA VAL A 30 -5.75 -2.63 1.70
C VAL A 30 -4.87 -3.17 2.83
N ASP A 31 -3.54 -3.16 2.65
CA ASP A 31 -2.60 -3.62 3.68
C ASP A 31 -2.64 -2.73 4.93
N GLU A 32 -2.78 -1.41 4.74
CA GLU A 32 -2.92 -0.45 5.84
C GLU A 32 -4.20 -0.70 6.65
N VAL A 33 -5.34 -0.95 5.99
CA VAL A 33 -6.59 -1.28 6.67
C VAL A 33 -6.50 -2.62 7.39
N VAL A 34 -5.99 -3.67 6.74
CA VAL A 34 -5.82 -4.99 7.36
C VAL A 34 -4.93 -4.89 8.60
N GLY A 35 -3.79 -4.20 8.50
CA GLY A 35 -2.88 -3.97 9.62
C GLY A 35 -3.53 -3.20 10.75
N SER A 36 -4.21 -2.09 10.44
CA SER A 36 -4.90 -1.26 11.45
C SER A 36 -5.97 -2.05 12.20
N MET A 37 -6.85 -2.73 11.47
CA MET A 37 -7.95 -3.51 12.05
C MET A 37 -7.43 -4.68 12.90
N SER A 38 -6.32 -5.30 12.49
CA SER A 38 -5.66 -6.35 13.27
C SER A 38 -5.06 -5.82 14.57
N MET A 39 -4.47 -4.61 14.57
CA MET A 39 -3.95 -3.96 15.78
C MET A 39 -5.06 -3.67 16.79
N GLU A 40 -6.26 -3.30 16.33
CA GLU A 40 -7.45 -3.06 17.16
C GLU A 40 -8.15 -4.34 17.62
N ARG A 41 -7.58 -5.53 17.32
CA ARG A 41 -8.18 -6.85 17.60
C ARG A 41 -9.53 -7.09 16.90
N GLU A 42 -9.82 -6.32 15.85
CA GLU A 42 -11.00 -6.45 15.01
C GLU A 42 -10.60 -6.84 13.59
N PRO A 43 -9.97 -8.02 13.36
CA PRO A 43 -9.43 -8.35 12.04
C PRO A 43 -10.52 -8.35 10.97
N VAL A 44 -10.20 -7.77 9.82
CA VAL A 44 -11.09 -7.86 8.66
C VAL A 44 -11.26 -9.33 8.24
N SER A 45 -12.46 -9.68 7.79
CA SER A 45 -12.66 -11.04 7.26
C SER A 45 -11.82 -11.28 6.01
N ALA A 46 -11.33 -12.52 5.84
CA ALA A 46 -10.61 -12.92 4.61
C ALA A 46 -11.44 -12.68 3.33
N ALA A 47 -12.76 -12.81 3.41
CA ALA A 47 -13.67 -12.52 2.30
C ALA A 47 -13.74 -11.02 1.97
N TRP A 48 -13.61 -10.14 2.96
CA TRP A 48 -13.46 -8.71 2.72
C TRP A 48 -12.12 -8.40 2.06
N GLU A 49 -11.02 -8.95 2.58
CA GLU A 49 -9.68 -8.69 2.07
C GLU A 49 -9.54 -9.10 0.59
N ARG A 50 -10.00 -10.30 0.22
CA ARG A 50 -9.99 -10.76 -1.18
C ARG A 50 -10.78 -9.82 -2.10
N ARG A 51 -11.95 -9.35 -1.67
CA ARG A 51 -12.78 -8.42 -2.46
C ARG A 51 -12.13 -7.05 -2.59
N ALA A 52 -11.50 -6.56 -1.52
CA ALA A 52 -10.80 -5.29 -1.50
C ALA A 52 -9.60 -5.30 -2.46
N ARG A 53 -8.78 -6.36 -2.43
CA ARG A 53 -7.65 -6.55 -3.37
C ARG A 53 -8.11 -6.67 -4.82
N ALA A 54 -9.17 -7.44 -5.08
CA ALA A 54 -9.73 -7.56 -6.44
C ALA A 54 -10.18 -6.19 -7.01
N ARG A 55 -10.88 -5.39 -6.20
CA ARG A 55 -11.31 -4.03 -6.59
C ARG A 55 -10.15 -3.06 -6.80
N GLN A 56 -9.12 -3.18 -5.97
CA GLN A 56 -7.92 -2.35 -6.06
C GLN A 56 -7.14 -2.64 -7.34
N ASN A 57 -7.00 -3.92 -7.72
CA ASN A 57 -6.39 -4.33 -8.98
C ASN A 57 -7.19 -3.84 -10.19
N SER A 58 -8.52 -3.96 -10.18
CA SER A 58 -9.35 -3.43 -11.27
C SER A 58 -9.25 -1.91 -11.41
N ARG A 59 -9.09 -1.17 -10.30
CA ARG A 59 -8.95 0.29 -10.29
C ARG A 59 -7.55 0.78 -10.65
N SER A 60 -6.58 -0.13 -10.66
CA SER A 60 -5.19 0.12 -11.04
C SER A 60 -4.94 -0.19 -12.52
N ALA A 61 -5.83 -0.96 -13.15
CA ALA A 61 -5.78 -1.34 -14.57
C ALA A 61 -6.54 -0.37 -15.50
N MET A 62 -7.23 0.64 -14.93
CA MET A 62 -7.85 1.78 -15.63
C MET A 62 -6.97 3.02 -15.47
#